data_AF-A0A4U1KWU0-F1
#
_entry.id   AF-A0A4U1KWU0-F1
#
_cell.length_a   1.000
_cell.length_b   1.000
_cell.length_c   1.000
_cell.angle_alpha   90.00
_cell.angle_beta   90.00
_cell.angle_gamma   90.00
#
_symmetry.space_group_name_H-M   'P 1'
#
loop_
_entity.id
_entity.type
_entity.pdbx_description
1 polymer ?
#
loop_
_entity_poly.entity_id
_entity_poly.type
_entity_poly.pdbx_seq_one_letter_code
_entity_poly.pdbx_strand_id
1 'polypeptide(L)'
;MTVVKASDGKNSPQSFSTPGTPLPTKAELEAKIANNKPNGTGGTFKSKEIELPEGVTEYTVRISSADNLHLGMGYQSPYRHYALPVTGSDFNVDQDTGTIAKDLLSRIYDKLKATESADTDGKTNETKAAYLAELENIKTLVTSTDVKKTVEYKEALEAILSKQLALKVDKTVLKNAKEALNTLATEADPTTGKTADSAKTYNDAKTAAQEAIQAAQTVIDNTDATVAQVKEALNKVNEKKAALEAAKQALVEAVTPVGKEKALEAIQAASEAKIASIDKNAKLSDDEKAAAKAEVAKAAIAAVNAINEA
;
A
#
# COMPACT_ATOMS: atom_id res chain seq x y z
N MET A 1 40.09 32.66 -4.03
CA MET A 1 39.27 33.46 -3.11
C MET A 1 39.00 34.77 -3.82
N THR A 2 37.74 35.03 -4.12
CA THR A 2 37.30 36.31 -4.69
C THR A 2 36.72 37.14 -3.56
N VAL A 3 37.08 38.41 -3.50
CA VAL A 3 36.64 39.34 -2.47
C VAL A 3 36.04 40.57 -3.15
N VAL A 4 34.77 40.83 -2.89
CA VAL A 4 34.14 42.10 -3.18
C VAL A 4 34.27 42.96 -1.93
N LYS A 5 35.08 44.02 -2.04
CA LYS A 5 35.29 44.94 -0.92
C LYS A 5 33.96 45.55 -0.47
N ALA A 6 33.81 45.73 0.84
CA ALA A 6 32.75 46.57 1.37
C ALA A 6 32.89 47.99 0.81
N SER A 7 31.77 48.69 0.64
CA SER A 7 31.78 50.09 0.22
C SER A 7 31.27 50.98 1.33
N ASP A 8 31.99 52.08 1.57
CA ASP A 8 31.54 53.11 2.50
C ASP A 8 30.23 53.72 2.02
N GLY A 9 29.34 53.97 2.98
CA GLY A 9 28.08 54.64 2.71
C GLY A 9 28.22 56.15 2.70
N LYS A 10 27.21 56.86 2.18
CA LYS A 10 27.21 58.33 2.06
C LYS A 10 26.60 59.01 3.29
N ASN A 11 26.91 58.53 4.50
CA ASN A 11 26.36 59.13 5.71
C ASN A 11 26.76 60.62 5.82
N SER A 12 25.79 61.47 6.09
CA SER A 12 26.00 62.90 6.30
C SER A 12 25.20 63.35 7.53
N PRO A 13 25.86 63.83 8.60
CA PRO A 13 27.30 64.06 8.71
C PRO A 13 28.10 62.76 8.93
N GLN A 14 29.29 62.66 8.33
CA GLN A 14 30.18 61.49 8.45
C GLN A 14 30.74 61.28 9.87
N SER A 15 30.71 62.32 10.69
CA SER A 15 31.15 62.28 12.09
C SER A 15 30.23 63.13 12.96
N PHE A 16 30.21 62.85 14.26
CA PHE A 16 29.59 63.72 15.25
C PHE A 16 30.61 63.99 16.35
N SER A 17 30.57 65.20 16.91
CA SER A 17 31.37 65.55 18.08
C SER A 17 30.49 65.60 19.33
N THR A 18 31.09 65.27 20.47
CA THR A 18 30.48 65.43 21.79
C THR A 18 31.39 66.28 22.67
N PRO A 19 30.83 67.20 23.49
CA PRO A 19 31.63 67.95 24.45
C PRO A 19 32.34 66.99 25.43
N GLY A 20 33.61 67.23 25.72
CA GLY A 20 34.34 66.45 26.73
C GLY A 20 33.93 66.79 28.16
N THR A 21 33.20 67.90 28.37
CA THR A 21 32.74 68.34 29.69
C THR A 21 31.44 69.17 29.56
N PRO A 22 30.35 68.84 30.26
CA PRO A 22 30.16 67.58 30.99
C PRO A 22 30.20 66.38 30.03
N LEU A 23 30.67 65.24 30.51
CA LEU A 23 30.78 64.03 29.72
C LEU A 23 29.37 63.55 29.31
N PRO A 24 29.10 63.29 28.02
CA PRO A 24 27.77 62.86 27.57
C PRO A 24 27.40 61.52 28.20
N THR A 25 26.12 61.38 28.54
CA THR A 25 25.55 60.12 29.00
C THR A 25 25.46 59.11 27.86
N LYS A 26 25.36 57.83 28.21
CA LYS A 26 25.20 56.73 27.23
C LYS A 26 24.03 56.99 26.27
N ALA A 27 22.88 57.45 26.79
CA ALA A 27 21.69 57.71 26.00
C ALA A 27 21.90 58.85 24.98
N GLU A 28 22.62 59.90 25.36
CA GLU A 28 22.94 61.03 24.46
C GLU A 28 23.91 60.61 23.35
N LEU A 29 24.85 59.71 23.66
CA LEU A 29 25.77 59.15 22.67
C LEU A 29 25.04 58.22 21.71
N GLU A 30 24.19 57.32 22.22
CA GLU A 30 23.37 56.41 21.41
C GLU A 30 22.40 57.16 20.49
N ALA A 31 21.79 58.26 20.95
CA ALA A 31 20.94 59.10 20.12
C ALA A 31 21.71 59.76 18.96
N LYS A 32 22.96 60.19 19.19
CA LYS A 32 23.84 60.72 18.13
C LYS A 32 24.31 59.64 17.17
N ILE A 33 24.65 58.44 17.67
CA ILE A 33 25.02 57.28 16.84
C ILE A 33 23.84 56.83 15.98
N ALA A 34 22.61 56.85 16.51
CA ALA A 34 21.42 56.48 15.77
C ALA A 34 21.19 57.38 14.53
N ASN A 35 21.62 58.64 14.58
CA ASN A 35 21.58 59.59 13.46
C ASN A 35 22.78 59.49 12.51
N ASN A 36 23.85 58.77 12.90
CA ASN A 36 25.04 58.53 12.08
C ASN A 36 25.32 57.01 11.95
N LYS A 37 24.28 56.23 11.65
CA LYS A 37 24.39 54.78 11.42
C LYS A 37 25.11 54.49 10.11
N PRO A 38 26.22 53.73 10.09
CA PRO A 38 26.88 53.35 8.84
C PRO A 38 25.87 52.79 7.82
N ASN A 39 25.79 53.42 6.66
CA ASN A 39 24.93 53.01 5.54
C ASN A 39 25.73 52.41 4.38
N GLY A 40 26.93 51.88 4.69
CA GLY A 40 27.77 51.17 3.73
C GLY A 40 27.16 49.85 3.32
N THR A 41 27.58 49.34 2.17
CA THR A 41 27.20 48.00 1.71
C THR A 41 28.27 47.01 2.17
N GLY A 42 27.83 45.93 2.83
CA GLY A 42 28.71 44.85 3.25
C GLY A 42 29.47 44.24 2.06
N GLY A 43 30.73 43.87 2.29
CA GLY A 43 31.51 43.13 1.30
C GLY A 43 31.12 41.66 1.27
N THR A 44 31.43 40.97 0.17
CA THR A 44 31.26 39.52 0.06
C THR A 44 32.60 38.87 -0.23
N PHE A 45 32.78 37.62 0.20
CA PHE A 45 33.93 36.83 -0.20
C PHE A 45 33.49 35.40 -0.54
N LYS A 46 34.10 34.82 -1.56
CA LYS A 46 34.00 33.38 -1.87
C LYS A 46 35.33 32.74 -1.51
N SER A 47 35.33 31.85 -0.52
CA SER A 47 36.51 31.05 -0.18
C SER A 47 36.90 30.15 -1.35
N LYS A 48 38.11 29.58 -1.30
CA LYS A 48 38.41 28.43 -2.17
C LYS A 48 37.56 27.24 -1.71
N GLU A 49 37.33 26.29 -2.60
CA GLU A 49 36.77 25.00 -2.23
C GLU A 49 37.71 24.32 -1.22
N ILE A 50 37.11 23.70 -0.22
CA ILE A 50 37.80 22.98 0.85
C ILE A 50 37.25 21.57 0.81
N GLU A 51 38.09 20.59 0.51
CA GLU A 51 37.75 19.18 0.68
C GLU A 51 37.89 18.83 2.17
N LEU A 52 36.80 18.37 2.78
CA LEU A 52 36.82 17.88 4.15
C LEU A 52 37.18 16.39 4.14
N PRO A 53 38.15 15.95 4.96
CA PRO A 53 38.45 14.53 5.14
C PRO A 53 37.24 13.73 5.64
N GLU A 54 37.24 12.43 5.37
CA GLU A 54 36.22 11.50 5.87
C GLU A 54 36.18 11.52 7.42
N GLY A 55 34.98 11.57 8.00
CA GLY A 55 34.76 11.57 9.45
C GLY A 55 34.81 12.95 10.13
N VAL A 56 35.06 14.03 9.38
CA VAL A 56 35.01 15.38 9.95
C VAL A 56 33.57 15.81 10.21
N THR A 57 33.23 16.03 11.48
CA THR A 57 31.89 16.47 11.92
C THR A 57 31.81 17.98 12.19
N GLU A 58 32.95 18.65 12.35
CA GLU A 58 33.04 20.08 12.61
C GLU A 58 34.24 20.70 11.89
N TYR A 59 34.07 21.93 11.42
CA TYR A 59 35.15 22.72 10.84
C TYR A 59 34.97 24.19 11.25
N THR A 60 36.08 24.87 11.53
CA THR A 60 36.05 26.27 11.97
C THR A 60 36.50 27.19 10.84
N VAL A 61 35.66 28.15 10.47
CA VAL A 61 36.02 29.23 9.54
C VAL A 61 36.43 30.46 10.35
N ARG A 62 37.67 30.91 10.17
CA ARG A 62 38.15 32.16 10.78
C ARG A 62 38.09 33.29 9.77
N ILE A 63 37.34 34.35 10.09
CA ILE A 63 37.28 35.59 9.32
C ILE A 63 38.04 36.65 10.10
N SER A 64 38.99 37.34 9.45
CA SER A 64 39.75 38.45 10.02
C SER A 64 39.85 39.59 9.02
N SER A 65 39.84 40.84 9.51
CA SER A 65 40.14 41.99 8.64
C SER A 65 41.58 41.92 8.14
N ALA A 66 41.78 42.21 6.85
CA ALA A 66 43.10 42.34 6.27
C ALA A 66 43.78 43.66 6.67
N ASP A 67 42.97 44.66 7.03
CA ASP A 67 43.43 45.98 7.45
C ASP A 67 42.80 46.33 8.80
N ASN A 68 43.59 46.17 9.86
CA ASN A 68 43.17 46.48 11.22
C ASN A 68 43.35 47.96 11.58
N LEU A 69 44.08 48.72 10.76
CA LEU A 69 44.39 50.13 11.02
C LEU A 69 43.18 51.03 10.72
N HIS A 70 42.33 50.61 9.78
CA HIS A 70 41.15 51.38 9.34
C HIS A 70 39.82 50.89 9.92
N LEU A 71 39.84 50.00 10.92
CA LEU A 71 38.61 49.54 11.62
C LEU A 71 37.97 50.61 12.52
N GLY A 72 38.26 51.89 12.31
CA GLY A 72 37.66 53.01 13.03
C GLY A 72 37.97 53.07 14.52
N MET A 73 39.08 52.47 14.98
CA MET A 73 39.46 52.45 16.39
C MET A 73 40.49 53.54 16.70
N GLY A 74 40.02 54.69 17.17
CA GLY A 74 40.90 55.74 17.67
C GLY A 74 41.51 55.35 19.02
N TYR A 75 42.85 55.35 19.11
CA TYR A 75 43.61 54.98 20.32
C TYR A 75 43.39 55.90 21.53
N GLN A 76 42.76 57.07 21.32
CA GLN A 76 42.63 58.16 22.30
C GLN A 76 41.25 58.26 22.96
N SER A 77 40.31 57.36 22.64
CA SER A 77 38.98 57.44 23.23
C SER A 77 38.91 56.77 24.61
N PRO A 78 38.32 57.43 25.63
CA PRO A 78 38.15 56.87 26.97
C PRO A 78 37.05 55.79 27.04
N TYR A 79 36.30 55.55 25.96
CA TYR A 79 35.20 54.58 25.92
C TYR A 79 35.67 53.21 25.42
N ARG A 80 35.04 52.13 25.91
CA ARG A 80 35.25 50.79 25.34
C ARG A 80 34.69 50.75 23.92
N HIS A 81 35.56 50.59 22.92
CA HIS A 81 35.17 50.36 21.54
C HIS A 81 35.08 48.87 21.26
N TYR A 82 34.00 48.47 20.59
CA TYR A 82 33.89 47.14 20.01
C TYR A 82 33.85 47.33 18.50
N ALA A 83 34.88 46.81 17.81
CA ALA A 83 34.74 46.49 16.40
C ALA A 83 33.81 45.29 16.33
N LEU A 84 32.49 45.53 16.37
CA LEU A 84 31.52 44.49 16.12
C LEU A 84 31.70 44.12 14.64
N PRO A 85 32.16 42.90 14.31
CA PRO A 85 31.92 42.43 12.95
C PRO A 85 30.41 42.56 12.78
N VAL A 86 29.99 43.34 11.78
CA VAL A 86 28.56 43.51 11.49
C VAL A 86 28.07 42.21 10.83
N THR A 87 28.27 41.08 11.48
CA THR A 87 27.51 39.87 11.25
C THR A 87 26.21 40.07 12.00
N GLY A 88 25.34 40.92 11.44
CA GLY A 88 23.94 40.90 11.82
C GLY A 88 23.34 39.52 11.49
N SER A 89 22.02 39.41 11.58
CA SER A 89 21.24 38.26 11.09
C SER A 89 21.53 37.87 9.63
N ASP A 90 22.31 38.67 8.92
CA ASP A 90 22.65 38.59 7.49
C ASP A 90 23.96 37.83 7.20
N PHE A 91 24.66 37.26 8.20
CA PHE A 91 25.76 36.34 7.93
C PHE A 91 25.21 34.95 7.56
N ASN A 92 25.24 34.64 6.26
CA ASN A 92 24.86 33.34 5.72
C ASN A 92 26.09 32.62 5.13
N VAL A 93 26.21 31.32 5.39
CA VAL A 93 27.23 30.46 4.77
C VAL A 93 26.54 29.54 3.79
N ASP A 94 26.70 29.81 2.50
CA ASP A 94 26.23 28.91 1.45
C ASP A 94 27.29 27.83 1.19
N GLN A 95 26.95 26.59 1.52
CA GLN A 95 27.78 25.42 1.21
C GLN A 95 27.25 24.71 -0.04
N ASP A 96 28.13 24.40 -0.97
CA ASP A 96 27.79 23.47 -2.05
C ASP A 96 27.82 22.04 -1.50
N THR A 97 26.63 21.50 -1.28
CA THR A 97 26.41 20.12 -0.78
C THR A 97 25.80 19.21 -1.84
N GLY A 98 25.79 19.65 -3.11
CA GLY A 98 25.14 18.93 -4.21
C GLY A 98 25.70 17.53 -4.43
N THR A 99 27.02 17.35 -4.34
CA THR A 99 27.67 16.04 -4.50
C THR A 99 27.25 15.04 -3.43
N ILE A 100 27.16 15.49 -2.17
CA ILE A 100 26.74 14.65 -1.04
C ILE A 100 25.25 14.31 -1.20
N ALA A 101 24.43 15.30 -1.56
CA ALA A 101 23.00 15.09 -1.81
C ALA A 101 22.76 14.08 -2.94
N LYS A 102 23.56 14.14 -4.01
CA LYS A 102 23.55 13.18 -5.11
C LYS A 102 23.90 11.75 -4.63
N ASP A 103 25.00 11.59 -3.89
CA ASP A 103 25.42 10.27 -3.35
C ASP A 103 24.35 9.66 -2.42
N LEU A 104 23.76 10.49 -1.54
CA LEU A 104 22.66 10.06 -0.69
C LEU A 104 21.44 9.62 -1.50
N LEU A 105 21.05 10.40 -2.51
CA LEU A 105 19.92 10.04 -3.38
C LEU A 105 20.22 8.77 -4.20
N SER A 106 21.43 8.58 -4.68
CA SER A 106 21.86 7.33 -5.36
C SER A 106 21.67 6.11 -4.47
N ARG A 107 22.12 6.18 -3.21
CA ARG A 107 21.95 5.08 -2.25
C ARG A 107 20.49 4.80 -1.93
N ILE A 108 19.67 5.85 -1.87
CA ILE A 108 18.21 5.72 -1.68
C ILE A 108 17.58 5.07 -2.92
N TYR A 109 17.96 5.51 -4.12
CA TYR A 109 17.51 4.92 -5.38
C TYR A 109 17.80 3.42 -5.45
N ASP A 110 19.02 3.00 -5.12
CA ASP A 110 19.39 1.57 -5.14
C ASP A 110 18.54 0.74 -4.18
N LYS A 111 18.22 1.30 -2.99
CA LYS A 111 17.32 0.66 -2.02
C LYS A 111 15.88 0.58 -2.55
N LEU A 112 15.35 1.65 -3.14
CA LEU A 112 14.02 1.67 -3.74
C LEU A 112 13.92 0.71 -4.94
N LYS A 113 14.99 0.61 -5.72
CA LYS A 113 15.07 -0.34 -6.83
C LYS A 113 15.06 -1.78 -6.35
N ALA A 114 15.73 -2.08 -5.23
CA ALA A 114 15.70 -3.39 -4.61
C ALA A 114 14.30 -3.77 -4.09
N THR A 115 13.49 -2.80 -3.63
CA THR A 115 12.13 -3.04 -3.14
C THR A 115 11.04 -2.91 -4.21
N GLU A 116 11.37 -2.48 -5.43
CA GLU A 116 10.41 -2.17 -6.50
C GLU A 116 9.37 -3.28 -6.73
N SER A 117 9.81 -4.54 -6.79
CA SER A 117 8.89 -5.66 -7.03
C SER A 117 7.92 -5.86 -5.87
N ALA A 118 8.36 -5.66 -4.63
CA ALA A 118 7.52 -5.79 -3.44
C ALA A 118 6.56 -4.59 -3.32
N ASP A 119 7.01 -3.39 -3.65
CA ASP A 119 6.22 -2.17 -3.61
C ASP A 119 5.10 -2.20 -4.67
N THR A 120 5.38 -2.73 -5.86
CA THR A 120 4.47 -2.70 -7.00
C THR A 120 3.59 -3.94 -7.18
N ASP A 121 3.86 -5.04 -6.46
CA ASP A 121 3.04 -6.26 -6.51
C ASP A 121 1.62 -5.99 -6.00
N GLY A 122 0.61 -6.39 -6.78
CA GLY A 122 -0.80 -6.21 -6.44
C GLY A 122 -1.27 -4.75 -6.31
N LYS A 123 -0.56 -3.78 -6.90
CA LYS A 123 -0.97 -2.37 -6.94
C LYS A 123 -1.67 -2.01 -8.25
N THR A 124 -2.41 -0.90 -8.27
CA THR A 124 -3.08 -0.42 -9.47
C THR A 124 -2.07 0.02 -10.54
N ASN A 125 -2.38 -0.24 -11.81
CA ASN A 125 -1.51 0.13 -12.93
C ASN A 125 -1.17 1.62 -12.98
N GLU A 126 -2.14 2.48 -12.66
CA GLU A 126 -1.97 3.94 -12.65
C GLU A 126 -0.97 4.39 -11.59
N THR A 127 -1.10 3.91 -10.35
CA THR A 127 -0.21 4.31 -9.25
C THR A 127 1.18 3.70 -9.42
N LYS A 128 1.26 2.46 -9.91
CA LYS A 128 2.51 1.80 -10.30
C LYS A 128 3.25 2.60 -11.36
N ALA A 129 2.57 2.99 -12.44
CA ALA A 129 3.19 3.76 -13.52
C ALA A 129 3.74 5.11 -13.03
N ALA A 130 2.99 5.80 -12.16
CA ALA A 130 3.45 7.07 -11.57
C ALA A 130 4.70 6.90 -10.69
N TYR A 131 4.76 5.83 -9.88
CA TYR A 131 5.95 5.52 -9.06
C TYR A 131 7.17 5.16 -9.92
N LEU A 132 7.00 4.33 -10.95
CA LEU A 132 8.08 3.92 -11.85
C LEU A 132 8.62 5.08 -12.68
N ALA A 133 7.74 6.00 -13.14
CA ALA A 133 8.16 7.20 -13.84
C ALA A 133 9.06 8.07 -12.96
N GLU A 134 8.72 8.22 -11.68
CA GLU A 134 9.53 9.01 -10.74
C GLU A 134 10.86 8.32 -10.39
N LEU A 135 10.89 6.99 -10.34
CA LEU A 135 12.16 6.25 -10.22
C LEU A 135 13.10 6.50 -11.41
N GLU A 136 12.57 6.55 -12.64
CA GLU A 136 13.38 6.87 -13.81
C GLU A 136 13.80 8.35 -13.84
N ASN A 137 12.98 9.27 -13.32
CA ASN A 137 13.38 10.68 -13.10
C ASN A 137 14.58 10.76 -12.16
N ILE A 138 14.51 10.09 -11.00
CA ILE A 138 15.61 10.03 -10.03
C ILE A 138 16.85 9.42 -10.65
N LYS A 139 16.71 8.29 -11.37
CA LYS A 139 17.82 7.65 -12.07
C LYS A 139 18.51 8.62 -13.03
N THR A 140 17.75 9.36 -13.83
CA THR A 140 18.30 10.37 -14.75
C THR A 140 19.03 11.48 -13.98
N LEU A 141 18.46 11.92 -12.86
CA LEU A 141 19.03 12.96 -12.01
C LEU A 141 20.35 12.53 -11.33
N VAL A 142 20.44 11.28 -10.86
CA VAL A 142 21.65 10.76 -10.19
C VAL A 142 22.72 10.25 -11.18
N THR A 143 22.34 9.91 -12.42
CA THR A 143 23.31 9.51 -13.47
C THR A 143 23.84 10.70 -14.26
N SER A 144 23.19 11.86 -14.20
CA SER A 144 23.67 13.12 -14.78
C SER A 144 25.10 13.45 -14.32
N THR A 145 25.96 13.85 -15.25
CA THR A 145 27.31 14.34 -14.94
C THR A 145 27.26 15.67 -14.20
N ASP A 146 26.24 16.49 -14.48
CA ASP A 146 26.06 17.79 -13.84
C ASP A 146 25.50 17.62 -12.43
N VAL A 147 26.24 18.12 -11.44
CA VAL A 147 25.80 18.17 -10.05
C VAL A 147 24.80 19.32 -9.89
N LYS A 148 23.62 18.99 -9.38
CA LYS A 148 22.51 19.92 -9.13
C LYS A 148 22.57 20.47 -7.70
N LYS A 149 21.73 21.46 -7.39
CA LYS A 149 21.65 21.99 -6.03
C LYS A 149 20.95 20.98 -5.12
N THR A 150 21.31 21.01 -3.83
CA THR A 150 20.73 20.15 -2.78
C THR A 150 19.20 20.21 -2.73
N VAL A 151 18.60 21.36 -3.04
CA VAL A 151 17.15 21.53 -3.08
C VAL A 151 16.50 20.64 -4.15
N GLU A 152 17.11 20.49 -5.33
CA GLU A 152 16.57 19.71 -6.44
C GLU A 152 16.55 18.21 -6.10
N TYR A 153 17.62 17.71 -5.48
CA TYR A 153 17.68 16.32 -5.00
C TYR A 153 16.67 16.05 -3.87
N LYS A 154 16.45 17.03 -3.00
CA LYS A 154 15.45 16.94 -1.93
C LYS A 154 14.03 16.89 -2.48
N GLU A 155 13.71 17.75 -3.44
CA GLU A 155 12.42 17.76 -4.14
C GLU A 155 12.14 16.42 -4.83
N ALA A 156 13.14 15.86 -5.52
CA ALA A 156 13.02 14.53 -6.14
C ALA A 156 12.77 13.41 -5.11
N LEU A 157 13.45 13.46 -3.96
CA LEU A 157 13.23 12.52 -2.86
C LEU A 157 11.81 12.62 -2.27
N GLU A 158 11.34 13.85 -2.02
CA GLU A 158 9.98 14.07 -1.52
C GLU A 158 8.92 13.61 -2.53
N ALA A 159 9.16 13.83 -3.83
CA ALA A 159 8.28 13.37 -4.90
C ALA A 159 8.15 11.85 -4.93
N ILE A 160 9.26 11.10 -4.91
CA ILE A 160 9.21 9.62 -4.96
C ILE A 160 8.55 9.02 -3.72
N LEU A 161 8.83 9.57 -2.53
CA LEU A 161 8.22 9.09 -1.29
C LEU A 161 6.72 9.33 -1.30
N SER A 162 6.29 10.48 -1.81
CA SER A 162 4.87 10.79 -2.01
C SER A 162 4.20 9.80 -2.97
N LYS A 163 4.87 9.43 -4.08
CA LYS A 163 4.35 8.41 -5.01
C LYS A 163 4.30 7.01 -4.40
N GLN A 164 5.31 6.63 -3.63
CA GLN A 164 5.35 5.34 -2.93
C GLN A 164 4.19 5.22 -1.93
N LEU A 165 3.95 6.27 -1.14
CA LEU A 165 2.83 6.34 -0.19
C LEU A 165 1.47 6.36 -0.89
N ALA A 166 1.40 6.89 -2.12
CA ALA A 166 0.18 6.93 -2.91
C ALA A 166 -0.15 5.60 -3.65
N LEU A 167 0.68 4.56 -3.52
CA LEU A 167 0.44 3.24 -4.13
C LEU A 167 -0.82 2.59 -3.58
N LYS A 168 -1.79 2.31 -4.45
CA LYS A 168 -3.08 1.73 -4.08
C LYS A 168 -3.13 0.25 -4.43
N VAL A 169 -3.68 -0.56 -3.53
CA VAL A 169 -3.92 -1.98 -3.79
C VAL A 169 -5.00 -2.14 -4.85
N ASP A 170 -4.75 -3.00 -5.83
CA ASP A 170 -5.71 -3.31 -6.88
C ASP A 170 -6.75 -4.31 -6.36
N LYS A 171 -8.03 -3.92 -6.44
CA LYS A 171 -9.19 -4.71 -6.01
C LYS A 171 -10.10 -5.09 -7.18
N THR A 172 -9.73 -4.74 -8.41
CA THR A 172 -10.56 -4.93 -9.60
C THR A 172 -10.87 -6.41 -9.85
N VAL A 173 -9.84 -7.26 -9.78
CA VAL A 173 -9.96 -8.71 -9.96
C VAL A 173 -10.87 -9.34 -8.90
N LEU A 174 -10.72 -8.93 -7.63
CA LEU A 174 -11.58 -9.40 -6.53
C LEU A 174 -13.04 -8.96 -6.73
N LYS A 175 -13.27 -7.71 -7.16
CA LYS A 175 -14.62 -7.21 -7.47
C LYS A 175 -15.29 -8.04 -8.56
N ASN A 176 -14.58 -8.31 -9.65
CA ASN A 176 -15.09 -9.11 -10.76
C ASN A 176 -15.39 -10.57 -10.33
N ALA A 177 -14.48 -11.18 -9.56
CA ALA A 177 -14.68 -12.54 -9.04
C ALA A 177 -15.89 -12.63 -8.10
N LYS A 178 -16.05 -11.64 -7.21
CA LYS A 178 -17.21 -11.53 -6.30
C LYS A 178 -18.51 -11.36 -7.09
N GLU A 179 -18.52 -10.51 -8.11
CA GLU A 179 -19.70 -10.33 -8.98
C GLU A 179 -20.08 -11.65 -9.67
N ALA A 180 -19.10 -12.38 -10.22
CA ALA A 180 -19.35 -13.68 -10.83
C ALA A 180 -19.92 -14.72 -9.83
N LEU A 181 -19.40 -14.77 -8.60
CA LEU A 181 -19.95 -15.64 -7.55
C LEU A 181 -21.35 -15.21 -7.14
N ASN A 182 -21.61 -13.90 -7.04
CA ASN A 182 -22.93 -13.36 -6.71
C ASN A 182 -23.97 -13.69 -7.76
N THR A 183 -23.62 -13.61 -9.04
CA THR A 183 -24.50 -14.06 -10.13
C THR A 183 -24.88 -15.53 -9.92
N LEU A 184 -23.92 -16.43 -9.74
CA LEU A 184 -24.19 -17.87 -9.50
C LEU A 184 -25.05 -18.10 -8.25
N ALA A 185 -24.77 -17.40 -7.16
CA ALA A 185 -25.50 -17.54 -5.90
C ALA A 185 -26.93 -16.96 -5.95
N THR A 186 -27.26 -16.14 -6.94
CA THR A 186 -28.59 -15.53 -7.12
C THR A 186 -29.41 -16.15 -8.25
N GLU A 187 -28.86 -17.16 -8.93
CA GLU A 187 -29.60 -17.91 -9.94
C GLU A 187 -30.85 -18.60 -9.36
N ALA A 188 -31.82 -18.83 -10.24
CA ALA A 188 -33.04 -19.56 -9.93
C ALA A 188 -32.69 -20.92 -9.30
N ASP A 189 -33.43 -21.28 -8.26
CA ASP A 189 -33.14 -22.45 -7.44
C ASP A 189 -33.27 -23.76 -8.25
N PRO A 190 -32.16 -24.47 -8.53
CA PRO A 190 -32.16 -25.69 -9.32
C PRO A 190 -32.56 -26.94 -8.51
N THR A 191 -32.89 -26.80 -7.22
CA THR A 191 -33.20 -27.94 -6.33
C THR A 191 -34.61 -28.51 -6.50
N THR A 192 -35.47 -27.83 -7.27
CA THR A 192 -36.82 -28.31 -7.54
C THR A 192 -36.78 -29.65 -8.29
N GLY A 193 -37.42 -30.69 -7.74
CA GLY A 193 -37.44 -32.03 -8.32
C GLY A 193 -36.13 -32.83 -8.14
N LYS A 194 -35.24 -32.37 -7.26
CA LYS A 194 -33.98 -33.06 -6.91
C LYS A 194 -34.10 -33.81 -5.58
N THR A 195 -33.19 -34.76 -5.34
CA THR A 195 -33.14 -35.51 -4.07
C THR A 195 -32.81 -34.59 -2.89
N ALA A 196 -33.30 -34.94 -1.69
CA ALA A 196 -33.09 -34.13 -0.49
C ALA A 196 -31.61 -33.90 -0.17
N ASP A 197 -30.78 -34.94 -0.29
CA ASP A 197 -29.34 -34.86 0.00
C ASP A 197 -28.57 -33.97 -0.99
N SER A 198 -28.90 -34.07 -2.28
CA SER A 198 -28.24 -33.24 -3.30
C SER A 198 -28.69 -31.77 -3.20
N ALA A 199 -29.97 -31.54 -2.91
CA ALA A 199 -30.50 -30.20 -2.63
C ALA A 199 -29.85 -29.58 -1.38
N LYS A 200 -29.67 -30.36 -0.30
CA LYS A 200 -28.97 -29.91 0.91
C LYS A 200 -27.52 -29.51 0.61
N THR A 201 -26.79 -30.35 -0.12
CA THR A 201 -25.40 -30.08 -0.50
C THR A 201 -25.27 -28.78 -1.31
N TYR A 202 -26.19 -28.55 -2.25
CA TYR A 202 -26.26 -27.30 -3.01
C TYR A 202 -26.56 -26.09 -2.13
N ASN A 203 -27.54 -26.19 -1.23
CA ASN A 203 -27.91 -25.11 -0.33
C ASN A 203 -26.78 -24.75 0.65
N ASP A 204 -26.09 -25.74 1.20
CA ASP A 204 -24.92 -25.54 2.07
C ASP A 204 -23.79 -24.80 1.29
N ALA A 205 -23.54 -25.19 0.03
CA ALA A 205 -22.56 -24.51 -0.83
C ALA A 205 -22.99 -23.08 -1.18
N LYS A 206 -24.29 -22.84 -1.40
CA LYS A 206 -24.87 -21.52 -1.67
C LYS A 206 -24.73 -20.59 -0.46
N THR A 207 -24.99 -21.07 0.76
CA THR A 207 -24.74 -20.30 1.99
C THR A 207 -23.26 -19.96 2.15
N ALA A 208 -22.36 -20.93 1.94
CA ALA A 208 -20.92 -20.68 2.01
C ALA A 208 -20.43 -19.68 0.95
N ALA A 209 -21.05 -19.67 -0.25
CA ALA A 209 -20.79 -18.66 -1.27
C ALA A 209 -21.24 -17.25 -0.83
N GLN A 210 -22.41 -17.13 -0.20
CA GLN A 210 -22.91 -15.86 0.34
C GLN A 210 -22.02 -15.29 1.45
N GLU A 211 -21.52 -16.14 2.35
CA GLU A 211 -20.55 -15.76 3.38
C GLU A 211 -19.24 -15.25 2.75
N ALA A 212 -18.75 -15.93 1.72
CA ALA A 212 -17.55 -15.50 1.00
C ALA A 212 -17.76 -14.18 0.23
N ILE A 213 -18.96 -13.96 -0.34
CA ILE A 213 -19.33 -12.67 -0.97
C ILE A 213 -19.29 -11.53 0.06
N GLN A 214 -19.83 -11.74 1.26
CA GLN A 214 -19.79 -10.75 2.34
C GLN A 214 -18.34 -10.49 2.80
N ALA A 215 -17.56 -11.54 3.02
CA ALA A 215 -16.14 -11.39 3.38
C ALA A 215 -15.31 -10.67 2.29
N ALA A 216 -15.59 -10.93 1.01
CA ALA A 216 -14.95 -10.21 -0.08
C ALA A 216 -15.39 -8.73 -0.11
N GLN A 217 -16.66 -8.45 0.19
CA GLN A 217 -17.18 -7.09 0.28
C GLN A 217 -16.47 -6.27 1.36
N THR A 218 -16.23 -6.83 2.55
CA THR A 218 -15.52 -6.12 3.63
C THR A 218 -14.08 -5.77 3.24
N VAL A 219 -13.39 -6.65 2.51
CA VAL A 219 -12.03 -6.38 1.98
C VAL A 219 -12.06 -5.32 0.88
N ILE A 220 -13.08 -5.34 0.01
CA ILE A 220 -13.25 -4.32 -1.04
C ILE A 220 -13.48 -2.94 -0.43
N ASP A 221 -14.34 -2.85 0.58
CA ASP A 221 -14.72 -1.58 1.22
C ASP A 221 -13.63 -1.01 2.13
N ASN A 222 -12.73 -1.86 2.66
CA ASN A 222 -11.62 -1.42 3.49
C ASN A 222 -10.58 -0.66 2.67
N THR A 223 -10.48 0.66 2.84
CA THR A 223 -9.52 1.52 2.12
C THR A 223 -8.06 1.09 2.30
N ASP A 224 -7.73 0.50 3.44
CA ASP A 224 -6.37 0.12 3.83
C ASP A 224 -6.10 -1.38 3.65
N ALA A 225 -6.96 -2.08 2.91
CA ALA A 225 -6.78 -3.50 2.63
C ALA A 225 -5.40 -3.77 2.01
N THR A 226 -4.70 -4.76 2.56
CA THR A 226 -3.39 -5.19 2.09
C THR A 226 -3.50 -6.08 0.85
N VAL A 227 -2.42 -6.17 0.08
CA VAL A 227 -2.33 -7.09 -1.08
C VAL A 227 -2.58 -8.53 -0.67
N ALA A 228 -2.07 -8.94 0.50
CA ALA A 228 -2.28 -10.27 1.05
C ALA A 228 -3.76 -10.56 1.33
N GLN A 229 -4.47 -9.61 1.97
CA GLN A 229 -5.92 -9.75 2.24
C GLN A 229 -6.73 -9.84 0.94
N VAL A 230 -6.38 -9.06 -0.08
CA VAL A 230 -7.06 -9.14 -1.40
C VAL A 230 -6.80 -10.49 -2.07
N LYS A 231 -5.56 -11.00 -2.06
CA LYS A 231 -5.20 -12.31 -2.63
C LYS A 231 -5.91 -13.46 -1.88
N GLU A 232 -5.94 -13.42 -0.56
CA GLU A 232 -6.63 -14.41 0.26
C GLU A 232 -8.14 -14.41 -0.02
N ALA A 233 -8.77 -13.23 -0.02
CA ALA A 233 -10.18 -13.10 -0.34
C ALA A 233 -10.50 -13.60 -1.76
N LEU A 234 -9.63 -13.31 -2.74
CA LEU A 234 -9.78 -13.77 -4.12
C LEU A 234 -9.76 -15.31 -4.20
N ASN A 235 -8.79 -15.95 -3.54
CA ASN A 235 -8.69 -17.41 -3.52
C ASN A 235 -9.95 -18.02 -2.90
N LYS A 236 -10.40 -17.49 -1.77
CA LYS A 236 -11.62 -17.96 -1.09
C LYS A 236 -12.88 -17.80 -1.97
N VAL A 237 -13.02 -16.68 -2.67
CA VAL A 237 -14.13 -16.47 -3.62
C VAL A 237 -14.07 -17.50 -4.76
N ASN A 238 -12.89 -17.74 -5.33
CA ASN A 238 -12.73 -18.71 -6.42
C ASN A 238 -12.99 -20.15 -5.97
N GLU A 239 -12.52 -20.54 -4.78
CA GLU A 239 -12.80 -21.85 -4.17
C GLU A 239 -14.30 -22.06 -3.97
N LYS A 240 -15.01 -21.06 -3.41
CA LYS A 240 -16.46 -21.16 -3.19
C LYS A 240 -17.25 -21.13 -4.50
N LYS A 241 -16.76 -20.41 -5.51
CA LYS A 241 -17.31 -20.47 -6.86
C LYS A 241 -17.24 -21.87 -7.43
N ALA A 242 -16.05 -22.49 -7.41
CA ALA A 242 -15.87 -23.86 -7.89
C ALA A 242 -16.73 -24.86 -7.11
N ALA A 243 -16.82 -24.72 -5.78
CA ALA A 243 -17.65 -25.57 -4.94
C ALA A 243 -19.15 -25.45 -5.27
N LEU A 244 -19.66 -24.24 -5.50
CA LEU A 244 -21.06 -24.01 -5.87
C LEU A 244 -21.38 -24.57 -7.27
N GLU A 245 -20.49 -24.37 -8.24
CA GLU A 245 -20.64 -24.96 -9.58
C GLU A 245 -20.63 -26.50 -9.54
N ALA A 246 -19.73 -27.09 -8.74
CA ALA A 246 -19.67 -28.54 -8.55
C ALA A 246 -20.94 -29.08 -7.86
N ALA A 247 -21.42 -28.41 -6.81
CA ALA A 247 -22.65 -28.79 -6.12
C ALA A 247 -23.88 -28.70 -7.03
N LYS A 248 -23.92 -27.69 -7.91
CA LYS A 248 -24.97 -27.57 -8.93
C LYS A 248 -24.94 -28.72 -9.94
N GLN A 249 -23.76 -29.14 -10.37
CA GLN A 249 -23.59 -30.28 -11.28
C GLN A 249 -23.90 -31.62 -10.61
N ALA A 250 -23.70 -31.73 -9.30
CA ALA A 250 -23.97 -32.93 -8.50
C ALA A 250 -25.45 -33.12 -8.12
N LEU A 251 -26.36 -32.26 -8.60
CA LEU A 251 -27.79 -32.37 -8.32
C LEU A 251 -28.39 -33.63 -8.98
N VAL A 252 -28.97 -34.50 -8.16
CA VAL A 252 -29.57 -35.78 -8.59
C VAL A 252 -31.08 -35.63 -8.67
N GLU A 253 -31.69 -36.13 -9.74
CA GLU A 253 -33.15 -36.12 -9.89
C GLU A 253 -33.83 -37.02 -8.85
N ALA A 254 -34.89 -36.51 -8.24
CA ALA A 254 -35.74 -37.31 -7.37
C ALA A 254 -36.54 -38.32 -8.23
N VAL A 255 -36.71 -39.54 -7.72
CA VAL A 255 -37.56 -40.53 -8.37
C VAL A 255 -38.99 -40.00 -8.42
N THR A 256 -39.56 -39.91 -9.62
CA THR A 256 -40.93 -39.42 -9.80
C THR A 256 -41.94 -40.38 -9.16
N PRO A 257 -43.10 -39.89 -8.66
CA PRO A 257 -44.15 -40.75 -8.09
C PRO A 257 -44.60 -41.85 -9.06
N VAL A 258 -44.72 -41.53 -10.35
CA VAL A 258 -45.07 -42.48 -11.42
C VAL A 258 -43.98 -43.53 -11.62
N GLY A 259 -42.70 -43.15 -11.48
CA GLY A 259 -41.58 -44.08 -11.52
C GLY A 259 -41.57 -45.03 -10.32
N LYS A 260 -41.90 -44.51 -9.12
CA LYS A 260 -42.05 -45.33 -7.90
C LYS A 260 -43.22 -46.31 -8.04
N GLU A 261 -44.39 -45.87 -8.48
CA GLU A 261 -45.54 -46.75 -8.71
C GLU A 261 -45.23 -47.87 -9.70
N LYS A 262 -44.62 -47.56 -10.85
CA LYS A 262 -44.22 -48.58 -11.83
C LYS A 262 -43.20 -49.57 -11.28
N ALA A 263 -42.25 -49.11 -10.46
CA ALA A 263 -41.26 -49.99 -9.83
C ALA A 263 -41.92 -50.92 -8.79
N LEU A 264 -42.87 -50.40 -8.01
CA LEU A 264 -43.67 -51.18 -7.06
C LEU A 264 -44.54 -52.22 -7.79
N GLU A 265 -45.23 -51.83 -8.87
CA GLU A 265 -46.02 -52.74 -9.70
C GLU A 265 -45.16 -53.85 -10.32
N ALA A 266 -43.96 -53.52 -10.82
CA ALA A 266 -43.04 -54.49 -11.40
C ALA A 266 -42.54 -55.51 -10.35
N ILE A 267 -42.27 -55.06 -9.12
CA ILE A 267 -41.90 -55.96 -8.01
C ILE A 267 -43.06 -56.87 -7.66
N GLN A 268 -44.28 -56.33 -7.56
CA GLN A 268 -45.47 -57.11 -7.27
C GLN A 268 -45.68 -58.20 -8.34
N ALA A 269 -45.63 -57.83 -9.62
CA ALA A 269 -45.79 -58.75 -10.74
C ALA A 269 -44.70 -59.85 -10.77
N ALA A 270 -43.43 -59.48 -10.53
CA ALA A 270 -42.33 -60.44 -10.48
C ALA A 270 -42.47 -61.42 -9.29
N SER A 271 -42.95 -60.93 -8.15
CA SER A 271 -43.21 -61.74 -6.95
C SER A 271 -44.32 -62.75 -7.21
N GLU A 272 -45.44 -62.30 -7.80
CA GLU A 272 -46.57 -63.16 -8.15
C GLU A 272 -46.19 -64.21 -9.19
N ALA A 273 -45.44 -63.85 -10.23
CA ALA A 273 -44.96 -64.79 -11.24
C ALA A 273 -44.04 -65.88 -10.64
N LYS A 274 -43.20 -65.50 -9.68
CA LYS A 274 -42.29 -66.43 -9.00
C LYS A 274 -43.03 -67.34 -8.02
N ILE A 275 -44.02 -66.81 -7.29
CA ILE A 275 -44.92 -67.61 -6.44
C ILE A 275 -45.72 -68.61 -7.28
N ALA A 276 -46.30 -68.18 -8.41
CA ALA A 276 -47.03 -69.06 -9.32
C ALA A 276 -46.15 -70.18 -9.93
N SER A 277 -44.87 -69.90 -10.14
CA SER A 277 -43.88 -70.89 -10.60
C SER A 277 -43.51 -71.90 -9.50
N ILE A 278 -43.41 -71.45 -8.24
CA ILE A 278 -43.19 -72.31 -7.06
C ILE A 278 -44.41 -73.23 -6.86
N ASP A 279 -45.62 -72.71 -7.00
CA ASP A 279 -46.86 -73.49 -6.86
C ASP A 279 -46.95 -74.66 -7.84
N LYS A 280 -46.59 -74.41 -9.10
CA LYS A 280 -46.62 -75.42 -10.17
C LYS A 280 -45.47 -76.43 -10.10
N ASN A 281 -44.52 -76.27 -9.18
CA ASN A 281 -43.37 -77.17 -9.09
C ASN A 281 -43.77 -78.49 -8.40
N ALA A 282 -43.88 -79.58 -9.16
CA ALA A 282 -44.26 -80.90 -8.66
C ALA A 282 -43.14 -81.63 -7.87
N LYS A 283 -41.92 -81.08 -7.81
CA LYS A 283 -40.75 -81.71 -7.14
C LYS A 283 -40.55 -81.28 -5.69
N LEU A 284 -41.26 -80.26 -5.22
CA LEU A 284 -41.17 -79.72 -3.86
C LEU A 284 -42.37 -80.19 -3.03
N SER A 285 -42.14 -80.49 -1.75
CA SER A 285 -43.19 -80.72 -0.77
C SER A 285 -43.93 -79.41 -0.42
N ASP A 286 -45.10 -79.53 0.20
CA ASP A 286 -45.91 -78.36 0.58
C ASP A 286 -45.17 -77.44 1.57
N ASP A 287 -44.40 -78.02 2.50
CA ASP A 287 -43.57 -77.28 3.45
C ASP A 287 -42.42 -76.53 2.76
N GLU A 288 -41.77 -77.14 1.77
CA GLU A 288 -40.70 -76.49 1.01
C GLU A 288 -41.23 -75.37 0.09
N LYS A 289 -42.43 -75.53 -0.47
CA LYS A 289 -43.10 -74.46 -1.22
C LYS A 289 -43.49 -73.30 -0.31
N ALA A 290 -44.01 -73.58 0.88
CA ALA A 290 -44.35 -72.56 1.86
C ALA A 290 -43.11 -71.75 2.28
N ALA A 291 -41.98 -72.43 2.55
CA ALA A 291 -40.72 -71.79 2.87
C ALA A 291 -40.20 -70.90 1.73
N ALA A 292 -40.19 -71.40 0.49
CA ALA A 292 -39.72 -70.64 -0.67
C ALA A 292 -40.58 -69.40 -0.97
N LYS A 293 -41.91 -69.50 -0.79
CA LYS A 293 -42.82 -68.34 -0.92
C LYS A 293 -42.57 -67.29 0.17
N ALA A 294 -42.32 -67.73 1.40
CA ALA A 294 -42.00 -66.81 2.49
C ALA A 294 -40.70 -66.04 2.22
N GLU A 295 -39.70 -66.68 1.61
CA GLU A 295 -38.45 -66.03 1.21
C GLU A 295 -38.66 -65.01 0.09
N VAL A 296 -39.47 -65.33 -0.92
CA VAL A 296 -39.86 -64.39 -1.99
C VAL A 296 -40.62 -63.19 -1.41
N ALA A 297 -41.56 -63.41 -0.50
CA ALA A 297 -42.30 -62.34 0.15
C ALA A 297 -41.38 -61.43 0.99
N LYS A 298 -40.42 -62.01 1.72
CA LYS A 298 -39.44 -61.25 2.50
C LYS A 298 -38.55 -60.39 1.60
N ALA A 299 -38.10 -60.93 0.48
CA ALA A 299 -37.31 -60.18 -0.51
C ALA A 299 -38.13 -59.06 -1.17
N ALA A 300 -39.40 -59.31 -1.50
CA ALA A 300 -40.30 -58.30 -2.06
C ALA A 300 -40.56 -57.14 -1.08
N ILE A 301 -40.82 -57.44 0.20
CA ILE A 301 -41.00 -56.41 1.24
C ILE A 301 -39.73 -55.58 1.41
N ALA A 302 -38.56 -56.21 1.44
CA ALA A 302 -37.28 -55.49 1.52
C ALA A 302 -37.07 -54.54 0.33
N ALA A 303 -37.42 -54.98 -0.89
CA ALA A 303 -37.31 -54.17 -2.10
C ALA A 303 -38.34 -53.01 -2.12
N VAL A 304 -39.57 -53.25 -1.68
CA VAL A 304 -40.61 -52.21 -1.54
C VAL A 304 -40.19 -51.14 -0.52
N ASN A 305 -39.67 -51.55 0.63
CA ASN A 305 -39.18 -50.61 1.64
C ASN A 305 -38.00 -49.79 1.10
N ALA A 306 -37.06 -50.42 0.40
CA ALA A 306 -35.93 -49.72 -0.21
C ALA A 306 -36.36 -48.66 -1.26
N ILE A 307 -37.43 -48.90 -2.02
CA ILE A 307 -37.97 -47.91 -2.99
C ILE A 307 -38.71 -46.77 -2.29
N ASN A 308 -39.41 -47.06 -1.20
CA ASN A 308 -40.12 -46.04 -0.44
C ASN A 308 -39.17 -45.12 0.33
N GLU A 309 -38.00 -45.62 0.73
CA GLU A 309 -36.94 -44.87 1.42
C GLU A 309 -35.99 -44.11 0.48
N ALA A 310 -35.96 -44.44 -0.82
CA ALA A 310 -35.16 -43.78 -1.86
C ALA A 310 -35.80 -42.51 -2.42
#